data_AF-A0A7R9MG07-F1
#
_entry.id   AF-A0A7R9MG07-F1
#
_cell.length_a   1.000
_cell.length_b   1.000
_cell.length_c   1.000
_cell.angle_alpha   90.00
_cell.angle_beta   90.00
_cell.angle_gamma   90.00
#
_symmetry.space_group_name_H-M   'P 1'
#
loop_
_entity.id
_entity.type
_entity.pdbx_description
1 polymer ?
#
loop_
_entity_poly.entity_id
_entity_poly.type
_entity_poly.pdbx_seq_one_letter_code
_entity_poly.pdbx_strand_id
1 'polypeptide(L)'
;MGRSEVVVRVSSVCDMTSSASYQSFAEIGDDANHVLIHVLPSDGRNGMRSWQHYIHDLDDFFNKVYKYHQKSGFACIVLSNVLELIQILFVILFTIFLYHFIDYDILFKNKPPAHWTGGSNTSKVTISDVLIPYHSVTYSALEVYLIVIALVFWFFKLFKAIHSLYVNHAIKAFYSEALHISDSTLFTWQDIQSRLIQAQHVCLLQDAQLNELVIHNRLLRHHNYMIALINKGLLPIHYKVPFVGELTYLTKGLQFNFQLLLFRTSLFENNWKLKDEVKSGTNRLICAQKLEKYIILFAIINLILFPMVSLWQLLYIIYTYAEAIKRDPSMALGSRGWSLHFNELDHQLNERLNSGYKAATKYMNSFTSPLLEVLAKFVSFIAGTVVSVVILLTVYDEDVIATRLSKI
;
A
#
# COMPACT_ATOMS: atom_id res chain seq x y z
N MET A 1 -33.44 -6.66 23.30
CA MET A 1 -32.55 -5.51 23.04
C MET A 1 -31.62 -5.90 21.91
N GLY A 2 -31.86 -5.34 20.73
CA GLY A 2 -31.18 -5.74 19.48
C GLY A 2 -29.68 -5.48 19.56
N ARG A 3 -28.89 -6.49 19.18
CA ARG A 3 -27.45 -6.41 19.01
C ARG A 3 -27.21 -5.62 17.72
N SER A 4 -26.91 -4.34 17.85
CA SER A 4 -26.48 -3.52 16.72
C SER A 4 -25.12 -4.04 16.26
N GLU A 5 -25.08 -4.86 15.23
CA GLU A 5 -23.85 -5.11 14.48
C GLU A 5 -23.44 -3.77 13.85
N VAL A 6 -22.40 -3.16 14.42
CA VAL A 6 -21.81 -1.94 13.89
C VAL A 6 -21.06 -2.35 12.63
N VAL A 7 -21.73 -2.20 11.48
CA VAL A 7 -21.11 -2.33 10.16
C VAL A 7 -20.15 -1.16 10.00
N VAL A 8 -18.87 -1.39 10.28
CA VAL A 8 -17.82 -0.40 10.08
C VAL A 8 -17.61 -0.24 8.59
N ARG A 9 -18.05 0.90 8.04
CA ARG A 9 -17.69 1.32 6.69
C ARG A 9 -16.25 1.83 6.72
N VAL A 10 -15.31 0.99 6.31
CA VAL A 10 -13.94 1.42 6.04
C VAL A 10 -13.87 1.84 4.58
N SER A 11 -13.63 3.12 4.33
CA SER A 11 -13.34 3.64 3.00
C SER A 11 -11.92 3.24 2.60
N SER A 12 -11.80 2.10 1.92
CA SER A 12 -10.60 1.73 1.16
C SER A 12 -10.84 2.08 -0.31
N VAL A 13 -9.96 2.90 -0.87
CA VAL A 13 -9.95 3.33 -2.27
C VAL A 13 -9.27 2.25 -3.12
N CYS A 14 -9.92 1.82 -4.21
CA CYS A 14 -9.34 1.08 -5.35
C CYS A 14 -8.31 -0.02 -5.01
N ASP A 15 -8.80 -1.21 -4.67
CA ASP A 15 -8.02 -2.43 -4.37
C ASP A 15 -7.30 -3.10 -5.56
N MET A 16 -6.82 -2.35 -6.57
CA MET A 16 -5.87 -2.91 -7.54
C MET A 16 -4.68 -2.02 -7.89
N THR A 17 -4.71 -0.72 -7.61
CA THR A 17 -3.59 0.18 -7.98
C THR A 17 -3.26 1.27 -6.96
N SER A 18 -4.13 1.58 -5.99
CA SER A 18 -3.79 2.49 -4.86
C SER A 18 -2.91 1.81 -3.80
N SER A 19 -2.85 0.50 -3.89
CA SER A 19 -2.37 -0.36 -2.83
C SER A 19 -0.84 -0.38 -2.75
N ALA A 20 -0.11 -0.14 -3.84
CA ALA A 20 1.34 -0.38 -3.86
C ALA A 20 2.14 0.54 -2.92
N SER A 21 1.79 1.83 -2.75
CA SER A 21 2.60 2.74 -1.93
C SER A 21 2.46 2.47 -0.42
N TYR A 22 1.24 2.30 0.08
CA TYR A 22 0.99 1.99 1.49
C TYR A 22 1.08 0.49 1.81
N GLN A 23 0.80 -0.42 0.88
CA GLN A 23 1.18 -1.83 1.05
C GLN A 23 2.69 -1.95 1.12
N SER A 24 3.48 -1.17 0.37
CA SER A 24 4.92 -1.17 0.52
C SER A 24 5.37 -0.85 1.97
N PHE A 25 4.78 0.17 2.62
CA PHE A 25 5.03 0.48 4.04
C PHE A 25 4.35 -0.49 5.03
N ALA A 26 3.19 -1.06 4.68
CA ALA A 26 2.47 -2.01 5.54
C ALA A 26 3.09 -3.41 5.50
N GLU A 27 3.47 -3.91 4.32
CA GLU A 27 4.27 -5.12 4.10
C GLU A 27 5.65 -5.01 4.76
N ILE A 28 6.22 -3.79 4.85
CA ILE A 28 7.38 -3.53 5.70
C ILE A 28 7.12 -3.99 7.14
N GLY A 29 5.99 -3.66 7.77
CA GLY A 29 5.73 -4.10 9.17
C GLY A 29 5.21 -5.53 9.30
N ASP A 30 4.70 -6.09 8.21
CA ASP A 30 4.20 -7.46 8.14
C ASP A 30 5.36 -8.48 8.05
N ASP A 31 6.43 -8.16 7.32
CA ASP A 31 7.62 -9.01 7.19
C ASP A 31 8.75 -8.63 8.17
N ALA A 32 8.59 -7.57 8.98
CA ALA A 32 9.49 -7.23 10.08
C ALA A 32 9.43 -8.22 11.27
N ASN A 33 8.78 -9.38 11.08
CA ASN A 33 8.61 -10.38 12.13
C ASN A 33 9.93 -10.88 12.71
N HIS A 34 11.03 -10.97 11.96
CA HIS A 34 12.33 -11.36 12.51
C HIS A 34 13.51 -10.85 11.67
N VAL A 35 14.14 -9.74 12.09
CA VAL A 35 15.57 -9.47 11.77
C VAL A 35 16.48 -10.05 12.87
N LEU A 36 15.93 -10.59 13.96
CA LEU A 36 16.67 -11.40 14.91
C LEU A 36 16.81 -12.84 14.40
N ILE A 37 17.88 -13.08 13.66
CA ILE A 37 18.38 -14.42 13.36
C ILE A 37 18.88 -15.03 14.68
N HIS A 38 18.05 -15.83 15.33
CA HIS A 38 18.53 -16.68 16.42
C HIS A 38 19.18 -17.92 15.78
N VAL A 39 20.47 -17.81 15.43
CA VAL A 39 21.26 -18.96 14.99
C VAL A 39 21.39 -19.91 16.18
N LEU A 40 20.61 -20.99 16.19
CA LEU A 40 20.89 -22.13 17.07
C LEU A 40 22.07 -22.92 16.51
N PRO A 41 22.94 -23.47 17.38
CA PRO A 41 24.09 -24.24 16.94
C PRO A 41 23.62 -25.50 16.22
N SER A 42 24.25 -25.75 15.08
CA SER A 42 24.02 -26.92 14.23
C SER A 42 24.47 -28.19 14.95
N ASP A 43 23.54 -29.03 15.40
CA ASP A 43 23.87 -30.38 15.83
C ASP A 43 24.05 -31.28 14.59
N GLY A 44 25.26 -31.79 14.44
CA GLY A 44 25.82 -32.32 13.19
C GLY A 44 25.37 -33.72 12.76
N ARG A 45 24.08 -34.06 12.77
CA ARG A 45 23.58 -35.31 12.17
C ARG A 45 22.24 -35.11 11.47
N ASN A 46 22.26 -35.21 10.14
CA ASN A 46 21.23 -34.86 9.15
C ASN A 46 21.06 -33.35 8.97
N GLY A 47 21.38 -32.84 7.78
CA GLY A 47 21.20 -31.42 7.44
C GLY A 47 19.77 -30.99 7.74
N MET A 48 19.61 -30.09 8.71
CA MET A 48 18.33 -29.48 9.05
C MET A 48 17.73 -28.88 7.78
N ARG A 49 16.51 -29.28 7.42
CA ARG A 49 15.84 -28.74 6.22
C ARG A 49 15.65 -27.24 6.42
N SER A 50 15.89 -26.45 5.38
CA SER A 50 15.90 -24.97 5.45
C SER A 50 14.61 -24.36 6.02
N TRP A 51 13.47 -25.06 5.87
CA TRP A 51 12.18 -24.63 6.38
C TRP A 51 11.92 -24.97 7.86
N GLN A 52 12.65 -25.93 8.46
CA GLN A 52 12.44 -26.36 9.85
C GLN A 52 12.74 -25.24 10.86
N HIS A 53 13.66 -24.34 10.53
CA HIS A 53 13.97 -23.17 11.35
C HIS A 53 12.75 -22.24 11.55
N TYR A 54 11.84 -22.19 10.58
CA TYR A 54 10.67 -21.30 10.63
C TYR A 54 9.50 -21.88 11.44
N ILE A 55 9.54 -23.15 11.83
CA ILE A 55 8.45 -23.82 12.56
C ILE A 55 8.33 -23.32 14.02
N HIS A 56 9.36 -22.67 14.56
CA HIS A 56 9.33 -22.15 15.93
C HIS A 56 8.24 -21.07 16.13
N ASP A 57 7.95 -20.26 15.11
CA ASP A 57 6.80 -19.36 15.09
C ASP A 57 5.78 -19.83 14.03
N LEU A 58 4.83 -20.63 14.50
CA LEU A 58 3.77 -21.17 13.64
C LEU A 58 2.85 -20.11 13.04
N ASP A 59 2.64 -18.99 13.75
CA ASP A 59 1.73 -17.94 13.28
C ASP A 59 2.37 -17.21 12.09
N ASP A 60 3.67 -16.88 12.18
CA ASP A 60 4.44 -16.29 11.08
C ASP A 60 4.64 -17.28 9.92
N PHE A 61 4.92 -18.56 10.24
CA PHE A 61 5.06 -19.61 9.22
C PHE A 61 3.78 -19.78 8.40
N PHE A 62 2.61 -19.91 9.04
CA PHE A 62 1.35 -20.04 8.31
C PHE A 62 1.01 -18.78 7.51
N ASN A 63 1.36 -17.59 8.01
CA ASN A 63 1.21 -16.35 7.25
C ASN A 63 2.07 -16.35 5.97
N LYS A 64 3.33 -16.79 6.07
CA LYS A 64 4.22 -16.94 4.90
C LYS A 64 3.73 -17.98 3.91
N VAL A 65 3.25 -19.14 4.39
CA VAL A 65 2.66 -20.18 3.53
C VAL A 65 1.43 -19.68 2.81
N TYR A 66 0.55 -18.94 3.49
CA TYR A 66 -0.63 -18.31 2.91
C TYR A 66 -0.26 -17.24 1.89
N LYS A 67 0.64 -16.31 2.22
CA LYS A 67 1.12 -15.27 1.31
C LYS A 67 1.77 -15.87 0.06
N TYR A 68 2.52 -16.96 0.20
CA TYR A 68 3.14 -17.66 -0.92
C TYR A 68 2.10 -18.15 -1.94
N HIS A 69 1.00 -18.73 -1.46
CA HIS A 69 -0.10 -19.16 -2.30
C HIS A 69 -0.81 -17.96 -2.96
N GLN A 70 -1.19 -16.94 -2.16
CA GLN A 70 -1.97 -15.80 -2.66
C GLN A 70 -1.19 -14.94 -3.67
N LYS A 71 0.13 -14.85 -3.54
CA LYS A 71 1.00 -14.15 -4.53
C LYS A 71 1.44 -15.06 -5.70
N SER A 72 0.75 -16.17 -5.93
CA SER A 72 0.97 -17.08 -7.07
C SER A 72 2.39 -17.66 -7.14
N GLY A 73 3.00 -17.94 -6.00
CA GLY A 73 4.26 -18.66 -5.88
C GLY A 73 5.54 -17.81 -6.00
N PHE A 74 6.69 -18.49 -5.98
CA PHE A 74 8.01 -17.87 -5.81
C PHE A 74 8.37 -16.83 -6.87
N ALA A 75 8.19 -17.17 -8.16
CA ALA A 75 8.64 -16.33 -9.26
C ALA A 75 7.90 -14.98 -9.29
N CYS A 76 6.57 -15.02 -9.08
CA CYS A 76 5.72 -13.84 -9.02
C CYS A 76 6.10 -12.93 -7.85
N ILE A 77 6.37 -13.50 -6.67
CA ILE A 77 6.80 -12.74 -5.49
C ILE A 77 8.14 -12.05 -5.72
N VAL A 78 9.14 -12.76 -6.25
CA VAL A 78 10.46 -12.19 -6.51
C VAL A 78 10.37 -11.11 -7.57
N LEU A 79 9.65 -11.35 -8.66
CA LEU A 79 9.45 -10.37 -9.72
C LEU A 79 8.74 -9.12 -9.20
N SER A 80 7.68 -9.28 -8.40
CA SER A 80 6.96 -8.17 -7.77
C SER A 80 7.90 -7.32 -6.90
N ASN A 81 8.70 -7.95 -6.03
CA ASN A 81 9.63 -7.23 -5.16
C ASN A 81 10.71 -6.46 -5.96
N VAL A 82 11.21 -7.06 -7.05
CA VAL A 82 12.20 -6.40 -7.93
C VAL A 82 11.58 -5.21 -8.66
N LEU A 83 10.39 -5.38 -9.23
CA LEU A 83 9.68 -4.30 -9.93
C LEU A 83 9.31 -3.16 -8.99
N GLU A 84 8.92 -3.44 -7.74
CA GLU A 84 8.65 -2.41 -6.73
C GLU A 84 9.92 -1.58 -6.42
N LEU A 85 11.08 -2.22 -6.26
CA LEU A 85 12.35 -1.52 -6.04
C LEU A 85 12.75 -0.63 -7.23
N ILE A 86 12.57 -1.14 -8.44
CA ILE A 86 12.82 -0.39 -9.68
C ILE A 86 11.86 0.80 -9.76
N GLN A 87 10.58 0.60 -9.44
CA GLN A 87 9.58 1.67 -9.46
C GLN A 87 9.93 2.79 -8.49
N ILE A 88 10.35 2.46 -7.25
CA ILE A 88 10.77 3.47 -6.27
C ILE A 88 11.97 4.28 -6.78
N LEU A 89 12.99 3.59 -7.32
CA LEU A 89 14.16 4.24 -7.87
C LEU A 89 13.81 5.14 -9.06
N PHE A 90 12.96 4.66 -9.97
CA PHE A 90 12.50 5.41 -11.12
C PHE A 90 11.78 6.70 -10.71
N VAL A 91 10.84 6.63 -9.76
CA VAL A 91 10.11 7.82 -9.28
C VAL A 91 11.07 8.86 -8.69
N ILE A 92 12.05 8.44 -7.89
CA ILE A 92 13.04 9.34 -7.29
C ILE A 92 13.91 9.99 -8.38
N LEU A 93 14.53 9.18 -9.25
CA LEU A 93 15.44 9.66 -10.29
C LEU A 93 14.72 10.56 -11.30
N PHE A 94 13.52 10.17 -11.73
CA PHE A 94 12.74 10.94 -12.70
C PHE A 94 12.28 12.27 -12.11
N THR A 95 11.91 12.33 -10.82
CA THR A 95 11.53 13.58 -10.17
C THR A 95 12.74 14.52 -10.05
N ILE A 96 13.91 14.00 -9.67
CA ILE A 96 15.17 14.78 -9.64
C ILE A 96 15.53 15.28 -11.05
N PHE A 97 15.35 14.43 -12.07
CA PHE A 97 15.56 14.78 -13.47
C PHE A 97 14.67 15.94 -13.92
N LEU A 98 13.36 15.85 -13.67
CA LEU A 98 12.42 16.92 -14.04
C LEU A 98 12.75 18.23 -13.32
N TYR A 99 13.14 18.18 -12.05
CA TYR A 99 13.36 19.38 -11.25
C TYR A 99 14.70 20.08 -11.56
N HIS A 100 15.79 19.35 -11.77
CA HIS A 100 17.13 19.94 -11.92
C HIS A 100 17.69 19.94 -13.34
N PHE A 101 17.27 19.02 -14.21
CA PHE A 101 17.91 18.81 -15.51
C PHE A 101 17.13 19.39 -16.69
N ILE A 102 16.02 20.09 -16.43
CA ILE A 102 15.16 20.71 -17.45
C ILE A 102 15.13 22.23 -17.27
N ASP A 103 15.56 22.96 -18.29
CA ASP A 103 15.36 24.42 -18.36
C ASP A 103 13.95 24.75 -18.85
N TYR A 104 13.04 24.98 -17.91
CA TYR A 104 11.65 25.33 -18.20
C TYR A 104 11.51 26.68 -18.94
N ASP A 105 12.48 27.60 -18.85
CA ASP A 105 12.41 28.87 -19.58
C ASP A 105 12.65 28.67 -21.08
N ILE A 106 13.57 27.78 -21.45
CA ILE A 106 13.80 27.40 -22.85
C ILE A 106 12.61 26.57 -23.36
N LEU A 107 12.13 25.62 -22.54
CA LEU A 107 11.00 24.76 -22.89
C LEU A 107 9.72 25.55 -23.19
N PHE A 108 9.40 26.56 -22.35
CA PHE A 108 8.22 27.40 -22.52
C PHE A 108 8.44 28.61 -23.46
N LYS A 109 9.61 28.68 -24.11
CA LYS A 109 10.01 29.75 -25.05
C LYS A 109 10.04 31.14 -24.41
N ASN A 110 10.35 31.22 -23.12
CA ASN A 110 10.64 32.49 -22.43
C ASN A 110 12.03 33.02 -22.83
N LYS A 111 12.97 32.11 -23.13
CA LYS A 111 14.34 32.42 -23.55
C LYS A 111 14.74 31.62 -24.79
N PRO A 112 15.48 32.20 -25.75
CA PRO A 112 16.03 31.44 -26.87
C PRO A 112 17.19 30.54 -26.38
N PRO A 113 17.42 29.38 -27.02
CA PRO A 113 18.55 28.51 -26.72
C PRO A 113 19.90 29.23 -26.91
N ALA A 114 20.89 28.89 -26.10
CA ALA A 114 22.21 29.54 -26.11
C ALA A 114 22.97 29.46 -27.45
N HIS A 115 22.67 28.46 -28.29
CA HIS A 115 23.28 28.30 -29.62
C HIS A 115 22.65 29.19 -30.70
N TRP A 116 21.61 29.98 -30.37
CA TRP A 116 20.96 30.91 -31.29
C TRP A 116 21.72 32.23 -31.29
N THR A 117 22.82 32.30 -32.04
CA THR A 117 23.56 33.53 -32.28
C THR A 117 23.14 34.16 -33.62
N GLY A 118 22.44 35.29 -33.56
CA GLY A 118 22.18 36.14 -34.73
C GLY A 118 21.02 35.69 -35.64
N GLY A 119 19.82 36.20 -35.37
CA GLY A 119 18.77 36.43 -36.38
C GLY A 119 18.07 35.24 -37.05
N SER A 120 18.56 34.01 -36.93
CA SER A 120 17.92 32.83 -37.53
C SER A 120 16.83 32.24 -36.61
N ASN A 121 15.66 32.87 -36.59
CA ASN A 121 14.48 32.51 -35.79
C ASN A 121 13.76 31.19 -36.21
N THR A 122 14.43 30.26 -36.90
CA THR A 122 13.78 29.15 -37.63
C THR A 122 14.11 27.74 -37.14
N SER A 123 15.03 27.55 -36.19
CA SER A 123 15.27 26.22 -35.63
C SER A 123 14.16 25.86 -34.63
N LYS A 124 13.65 24.63 -34.70
CA LYS A 124 12.72 24.12 -33.69
C LYS A 124 13.53 23.79 -32.44
N VAL A 125 13.07 24.24 -31.26
CA VAL A 125 13.67 23.85 -29.97
C VAL A 125 13.64 22.34 -29.84
N THR A 126 14.80 21.71 -29.70
CA THR A 126 14.91 20.26 -29.50
C THR A 126 14.99 19.93 -28.01
N ILE A 127 14.65 18.70 -27.63
CA ILE A 127 14.72 18.26 -26.22
C ILE A 127 16.14 18.40 -25.68
N SER A 128 17.16 18.14 -26.51
CA SER A 128 18.57 18.28 -26.14
C SER A 128 18.96 19.71 -25.74
N ASP A 129 18.28 20.73 -26.29
CA ASP A 129 18.57 22.14 -25.99
C ASP A 129 18.05 22.58 -24.61
N VAL A 130 17.11 21.81 -24.05
CA VAL A 130 16.46 22.06 -22.77
C VAL A 130 17.24 21.42 -21.62
N LEU A 131 18.16 20.49 -21.92
CA LEU A 131 18.89 19.75 -20.91
C LEU A 131 20.01 20.59 -20.30
N ILE A 132 19.95 20.77 -18.99
CA ILE A 132 20.96 21.47 -18.21
C ILE A 132 22.15 20.52 -17.96
N PRO A 133 23.40 20.94 -18.19
CA PRO A 133 24.56 20.10 -17.95
C PRO A 133 24.77 19.82 -16.45
N TYR A 134 25.18 18.59 -16.13
CA TYR A 134 25.24 18.05 -14.75
C TYR A 134 26.09 18.87 -13.77
N HIS A 135 27.10 19.62 -14.25
CA HIS A 135 28.01 20.40 -13.41
C HIS A 135 27.42 21.72 -12.91
N SER A 136 26.26 22.15 -13.42
CA SER A 136 25.64 23.43 -13.08
C SER A 136 24.51 23.33 -12.05
N VAL A 137 24.17 22.12 -11.63
CA VAL A 137 23.12 21.85 -10.66
C VAL A 137 23.62 22.13 -9.24
N THR A 138 22.88 22.96 -8.50
CA THR A 138 23.10 23.18 -7.08
C THR A 138 21.94 22.56 -6.29
N TYR A 139 22.27 21.84 -5.22
CA TYR A 139 21.28 21.20 -4.36
C TYR A 139 21.10 22.01 -3.08
N SER A 140 19.86 22.23 -2.67
CA SER A 140 19.56 22.84 -1.37
C SER A 140 19.75 21.84 -0.23
N ALA A 141 19.96 22.33 1.00
CA ALA A 141 20.12 21.46 2.17
C ALA A 141 18.90 20.55 2.42
N LEU A 142 17.69 21.04 2.09
CA LEU A 142 16.44 20.28 2.20
C LEU A 142 16.40 19.14 1.16
N GLU A 143 16.78 19.42 -0.09
CA GLU A 143 16.84 18.39 -1.15
C GLU A 143 17.82 17.27 -0.79
N VAL A 144 19.02 17.63 -0.32
CA VAL A 144 20.01 16.64 0.15
C VAL A 144 19.43 15.80 1.28
N TYR A 145 18.75 16.41 2.25
CA TYR A 145 18.08 15.69 3.34
C TYR A 145 17.02 14.70 2.83
N LEU A 146 16.15 15.11 1.90
CA LEU A 146 15.13 14.23 1.33
C LEU A 146 15.74 13.07 0.54
N ILE A 147 16.78 13.33 -0.26
CA ILE A 147 17.49 12.31 -1.04
C ILE A 147 18.15 11.29 -0.10
N VAL A 148 18.81 11.73 0.98
CA VAL A 148 19.43 10.83 1.96
C VAL A 148 18.38 9.92 2.61
N ILE A 149 17.25 10.45 3.04
CA ILE A 149 16.16 9.64 3.63
C ILE A 149 15.59 8.66 2.59
N ALA A 150 15.38 9.11 1.35
CA ALA A 150 14.88 8.26 0.28
C ALA A 150 15.83 7.09 -0.01
N LEU A 151 17.15 7.34 -0.02
CA LEU A 151 18.17 6.31 -0.19
C LEU A 151 18.20 5.32 0.98
N VAL A 152 18.16 5.81 2.23
CA VAL A 152 18.08 4.95 3.42
C VAL A 152 16.85 4.04 3.36
N PHE A 153 15.70 4.59 2.99
CA PHE A 153 14.47 3.83 2.80
C PHE A 153 14.60 2.78 1.69
N TRP A 154 15.19 3.15 0.55
CA TRP A 154 15.41 2.23 -0.57
C TRP A 154 16.34 1.07 -0.19
N PHE A 155 17.44 1.34 0.52
CA PHE A 155 18.35 0.29 1.00
C PHE A 155 17.68 -0.62 2.03
N PHE A 156 16.87 -0.07 2.94
CA PHE A 156 16.08 -0.87 3.87
C PHE A 156 15.10 -1.79 3.14
N LYS A 157 14.44 -1.27 2.09
CA LYS A 157 13.57 -2.06 1.21
C LYS A 157 14.34 -3.14 0.44
N LEU A 158 15.53 -2.82 -0.06
CA LEU A 158 16.40 -3.79 -0.72
C LEU A 158 16.78 -4.94 0.21
N PHE A 159 17.22 -4.62 1.44
CA PHE A 159 17.54 -5.63 2.45
C PHE A 159 16.33 -6.54 2.73
N LYS A 160 15.12 -5.96 2.81
CA LYS A 160 13.89 -6.74 2.97
C LYS A 160 13.55 -7.61 1.78
N ALA A 161 13.73 -7.13 0.56
CA ALA A 161 13.53 -7.93 -0.64
C ALA A 161 14.48 -9.13 -0.68
N ILE A 162 15.75 -8.93 -0.29
CA ILE A 162 16.76 -10.00 -0.18
C ILE A 162 16.35 -11.01 0.89
N HIS A 163 15.97 -10.55 2.08
CA HIS A 163 15.48 -11.43 3.14
C HIS A 163 14.24 -12.22 2.71
N SER A 164 13.28 -11.55 2.07
CA SER A 164 12.07 -12.16 1.51
C SER A 164 12.42 -13.25 0.48
N LEU A 165 13.46 -13.06 -0.34
CA LEU A 165 13.93 -14.08 -1.28
C LEU A 165 14.38 -15.36 -0.56
N TYR A 166 15.21 -15.24 0.49
CA TYR A 166 15.65 -16.41 1.27
C TYR A 166 14.50 -17.13 1.96
N VAL A 167 13.59 -16.38 2.58
CA VAL A 167 12.41 -16.93 3.25
C VAL A 167 11.51 -17.66 2.25
N ASN A 168 11.16 -17.02 1.13
CA ASN A 168 10.27 -17.61 0.13
C ASN A 168 10.91 -18.82 -0.57
N HIS A 169 12.25 -18.87 -0.67
CA HIS A 169 12.94 -20.07 -1.14
C HIS A 169 12.78 -21.24 -0.15
N ALA A 170 12.88 -20.99 1.16
CA ALA A 170 12.62 -22.02 2.16
C ALA A 170 11.14 -22.48 2.14
N ILE A 171 10.19 -21.56 1.98
CA ILE A 171 8.77 -21.91 1.83
C ILE A 171 8.52 -22.71 0.54
N LYS A 172 9.17 -22.35 -0.58
CA LYS A 172 9.10 -23.14 -1.82
C LYS A 172 9.59 -24.58 -1.60
N ALA A 173 10.70 -24.76 -0.88
CA ALA A 173 11.21 -26.08 -0.51
C ALA A 173 10.18 -26.85 0.34
N PHE A 174 9.53 -26.18 1.29
CA PHE A 174 8.44 -26.78 2.08
C PHE A 174 7.26 -27.24 1.20
N TYR A 175 6.81 -26.42 0.24
CA TYR A 175 5.76 -26.81 -0.71
C TYR A 175 6.13 -28.05 -1.53
N SER A 176 7.38 -28.13 -2.00
CA SER A 176 7.83 -29.27 -2.80
C SER A 176 8.08 -30.54 -1.98
N GLU A 177 8.69 -30.41 -0.79
CA GLU A 177 9.14 -31.55 0.02
C GLU A 177 8.06 -32.11 0.95
N ALA A 178 7.25 -31.25 1.58
CA ALA A 178 6.29 -31.64 2.60
C ALA A 178 4.86 -31.74 2.06
N LEU A 179 4.47 -30.81 1.17
CA LEU A 179 3.12 -30.79 0.57
C LEU A 179 3.05 -31.54 -0.77
N HIS A 180 4.21 -31.87 -1.36
CA HIS A 180 4.34 -32.47 -2.69
C HIS A 180 3.62 -31.67 -3.79
N ILE A 181 3.75 -30.33 -3.75
CA ILE A 181 3.17 -29.40 -4.71
C ILE A 181 4.32 -28.71 -5.46
N SER A 182 4.37 -28.90 -6.78
CA SER A 182 5.33 -28.23 -7.67
C SER A 182 4.87 -26.82 -8.07
N ASP A 183 3.58 -26.68 -8.39
CA ASP A 183 2.94 -25.42 -8.78
C ASP A 183 1.77 -25.10 -7.83
N SER A 184 1.87 -23.98 -7.12
CA SER A 184 0.84 -23.52 -6.19
C SER A 184 -0.41 -22.97 -6.88
N THR A 185 -0.33 -22.60 -8.17
CA THR A 185 -1.45 -21.97 -8.89
C THR A 185 -2.56 -22.95 -9.28
N LEU A 186 -2.27 -24.25 -9.28
CA LEU A 186 -3.20 -25.30 -9.67
C LEU A 186 -4.17 -25.72 -8.54
N PHE A 187 -3.91 -25.30 -7.30
CA PHE A 187 -4.64 -25.75 -6.12
C PHE A 187 -5.37 -24.58 -5.48
N THR A 188 -6.53 -24.86 -4.88
CA THR A 188 -7.23 -23.86 -4.07
C THR A 188 -6.58 -23.78 -2.68
N TRP A 189 -6.87 -22.70 -1.94
CA TRP A 189 -6.40 -22.59 -0.56
C TRP A 189 -6.93 -23.72 0.33
N GLN A 190 -8.17 -24.18 0.09
CA GLN A 190 -8.77 -25.31 0.81
C GLN A 190 -7.98 -26.61 0.57
N ASP A 191 -7.53 -26.85 -0.67
CA ASP A 191 -6.70 -28.02 -0.99
C ASP A 191 -5.35 -27.97 -0.26
N ILE A 192 -4.71 -26.80 -0.24
CA ILE A 192 -3.44 -26.61 0.47
C ILE A 192 -3.63 -26.81 1.97
N GLN A 193 -4.72 -26.29 2.54
CA GLN A 193 -5.04 -26.47 3.94
C GLN A 193 -5.26 -27.94 4.30
N SER A 194 -5.97 -28.70 3.45
CA SER A 194 -6.17 -30.13 3.67
C SER A 194 -4.85 -30.90 3.67
N ARG A 195 -3.93 -30.54 2.77
CA ARG A 195 -2.58 -31.12 2.68
C ARG A 195 -1.69 -30.72 3.85
N LEU A 196 -1.82 -29.49 4.36
CA LEU A 196 -1.13 -29.05 5.59
C LEU A 196 -1.55 -29.88 6.80
N ILE A 197 -2.85 -30.18 6.92
CA ILE A 197 -3.39 -31.03 7.99
C ILE A 197 -2.88 -32.47 7.84
N GLN A 198 -2.88 -33.02 6.63
CA GLN A 198 -2.34 -34.36 6.36
C GLN A 198 -0.83 -34.46 6.61
N ALA A 199 -0.07 -33.41 6.28
CA ALA A 199 1.37 -33.33 6.48
C ALA A 199 1.79 -32.96 7.91
N GLN A 200 0.86 -32.88 8.87
CA GLN A 200 1.13 -32.48 10.25
C GLN A 200 2.23 -33.32 10.91
N HIS A 201 2.22 -34.64 10.70
CA HIS A 201 3.21 -35.57 11.28
C HIS A 201 4.63 -35.34 10.73
N VAL A 202 4.74 -34.88 9.48
CA VAL A 202 6.03 -34.56 8.83
C VAL A 202 6.60 -33.23 9.36
N CYS A 203 5.74 -32.32 9.79
CA CYS A 203 6.12 -31.00 10.27
C CYS A 203 6.53 -30.96 11.75
N LEU A 204 6.54 -32.10 12.46
CA LEU A 204 6.91 -32.20 13.89
C LEU A 204 6.17 -31.18 14.79
N LEU A 205 4.92 -30.86 14.46
CA LEU A 205 4.07 -29.98 15.24
C LEU A 205 3.63 -30.70 16.53
N GLN A 206 4.47 -30.64 17.57
CA GLN A 206 4.34 -31.47 18.77
C GLN A 206 3.08 -31.21 19.62
N ASP A 207 2.42 -30.05 19.53
CA ASP A 207 1.52 -29.61 20.60
C ASP A 207 0.02 -29.43 20.27
N ALA A 208 -0.46 -29.73 19.06
CA ALA A 208 -1.92 -29.73 18.81
C ALA A 208 -2.32 -30.49 17.55
N GLN A 209 -3.44 -31.21 17.60
CA GLN A 209 -4.18 -31.64 16.40
C GLN A 209 -4.46 -30.41 15.52
N LEU A 210 -3.87 -30.36 14.33
CA LEU A 210 -4.01 -29.24 13.42
C LEU A 210 -5.40 -29.34 12.78
N ASN A 211 -6.28 -28.41 13.12
CA ASN A 211 -7.60 -28.31 12.50
C ASN A 211 -7.67 -27.05 11.63
N GLU A 212 -8.61 -27.03 10.70
CA GLU A 212 -8.88 -25.88 9.84
C GLU A 212 -9.09 -24.60 10.66
N LEU A 213 -9.86 -24.68 11.75
CA LEU A 213 -10.10 -23.57 12.66
C LEU A 213 -8.83 -23.06 13.35
N VAL A 214 -7.89 -23.97 13.68
CA VAL A 214 -6.63 -23.59 14.33
C VAL A 214 -5.75 -22.79 13.37
N ILE A 215 -5.68 -23.21 12.10
CA ILE A 215 -4.94 -22.49 11.06
C ILE A 215 -5.52 -21.09 10.86
N HIS A 216 -6.86 -20.97 10.75
CA HIS A 216 -7.53 -19.68 10.61
C HIS A 216 -7.25 -18.76 11.82
N ASN A 217 -7.39 -19.27 13.04
CA ASN A 217 -7.15 -18.48 14.25
C ASN A 217 -5.70 -17.99 14.37
N ARG A 218 -4.73 -18.79 13.91
CA ARG A 218 -3.31 -18.40 13.88
C ARG A 218 -3.04 -17.33 12.82
N LEU A 219 -3.54 -17.54 11.61
CA LEU A 219 -3.37 -16.63 10.48
C LEU A 219 -4.03 -15.26 10.73
N LEU A 220 -5.23 -15.28 11.31
CA LEU A 220 -6.06 -14.09 11.51
C LEU A 220 -5.99 -13.52 12.93
N ARG A 221 -5.07 -13.98 13.79
CA ARG A 221 -4.99 -13.57 15.21
C ARG A 221 -5.05 -12.04 15.37
N HIS A 222 -4.11 -11.32 14.77
CA HIS A 222 -4.02 -9.87 14.86
C HIS A 222 -5.16 -9.16 14.10
N HIS A 223 -5.60 -9.73 12.97
CA HIS A 223 -6.72 -9.21 12.18
C HIS A 223 -8.03 -9.23 12.99
N ASN A 224 -8.33 -10.34 13.66
CA ASN A 224 -9.48 -10.47 14.53
C ASN A 224 -9.46 -9.50 15.71
N TYR A 225 -8.29 -9.26 16.32
CA TYR A 225 -8.16 -8.22 17.35
C TYR A 225 -8.47 -6.83 16.79
N MET A 226 -7.97 -6.50 15.60
CA MET A 226 -8.26 -5.22 14.95
C MET A 226 -9.77 -5.06 14.70
N ILE A 227 -10.43 -6.08 14.14
CA ILE A 227 -11.89 -6.07 13.92
C ILE A 227 -12.64 -5.89 15.24
N ALA A 228 -12.23 -6.60 16.31
CA ALA A 228 -12.86 -6.46 17.62
C ALA A 228 -12.71 -5.06 18.22
N LEU A 229 -11.54 -4.44 18.08
CA LEU A 229 -11.27 -3.08 18.58
C LEU A 229 -12.11 -2.02 17.85
N ILE A 230 -12.21 -2.15 16.53
CA ILE A 230 -13.01 -1.26 15.69
C ILE A 230 -14.49 -1.44 15.99
N ASN A 231 -15.01 -2.68 16.01
CA ASN A 231 -16.43 -2.96 16.26
C ASN A 231 -16.88 -2.52 17.66
N LYS A 232 -15.98 -2.53 18.64
CA LYS A 232 -16.24 -2.01 20.00
C LYS A 232 -16.09 -0.49 20.12
N GLY A 233 -15.68 0.22 19.06
CA GLY A 233 -15.47 1.67 19.09
C GLY A 233 -14.33 2.08 20.04
N LEU A 234 -13.33 1.22 20.26
CA LEU A 234 -12.20 1.51 21.14
C LEU A 234 -11.13 2.38 20.47
N LEU A 235 -11.11 2.41 19.13
CA LEU A 235 -10.21 3.24 18.34
C LEU A 235 -10.90 4.54 17.93
N PRO A 236 -10.24 5.70 18.05
CA PRO A 236 -10.80 6.98 17.67
C PRO A 236 -10.81 7.12 16.15
N ILE A 237 -11.77 6.48 15.47
CA ILE A 237 -11.92 6.53 14.00
C ILE A 237 -13.05 7.45 13.55
N HIS A 238 -13.97 7.80 14.45
CA HIS A 238 -15.13 8.64 14.14
C HIS A 238 -14.89 10.08 14.63
N TYR A 239 -14.96 11.03 13.71
CA TYR A 239 -14.75 12.45 13.96
C TYR A 239 -15.99 13.23 13.55
N LYS A 240 -16.42 14.19 14.37
CA LYS A 240 -17.49 15.12 14.02
C LYS A 240 -16.88 16.38 13.44
N VAL A 241 -17.00 16.56 12.13
CA VAL A 241 -16.48 17.74 11.43
C VAL A 241 -17.62 18.76 11.25
N PRO A 242 -17.40 20.05 11.57
CA PRO A 242 -18.38 21.09 11.32
C PRO A 242 -18.86 21.07 9.85
N PHE A 243 -20.16 21.28 9.63
CA PHE A 243 -20.83 21.32 8.31
C PHE A 243 -20.90 19.99 7.52
N VAL A 244 -20.02 19.02 7.76
CA VAL A 244 -20.00 17.73 7.05
C VAL A 244 -20.71 16.61 7.83
N GLY A 245 -20.64 16.65 9.16
CA GLY A 245 -21.22 15.63 10.04
C GLY A 245 -20.19 14.63 10.58
N GLU A 246 -20.61 13.38 10.77
CA GLU A 246 -19.74 12.31 11.29
C GLU A 246 -18.95 11.65 10.15
N LEU A 247 -17.63 11.72 10.23
CA LEU A 247 -16.68 11.15 9.28
C LEU A 247 -15.91 10.01 9.94
N THR A 248 -15.81 8.89 9.23
CA THR A 248 -14.95 7.77 9.60
C THR A 248 -13.61 7.90 8.89
N TYR A 249 -12.52 8.03 9.64
CA TYR A 249 -11.17 8.14 9.12
C TYR A 249 -10.32 6.95 9.57
N LEU A 250 -10.16 5.98 8.69
CA LEU A 250 -9.28 4.83 8.88
C LEU A 250 -8.47 4.58 7.59
N THR A 251 -7.36 5.29 7.45
CA THR A 251 -6.42 5.09 6.34
C THR A 251 -5.52 3.88 6.58
N LYS A 252 -4.95 3.31 5.51
CA LYS A 252 -3.97 2.21 5.64
C LYS A 252 -2.77 2.59 6.50
N GLY A 253 -2.30 3.84 6.42
CA GLY A 253 -1.23 4.36 7.28
C GLY A 253 -1.62 4.43 8.76
N LEU A 254 -2.86 4.80 9.08
CA LEU A 254 -3.35 4.80 10.47
C LEU A 254 -3.54 3.37 10.99
N GLN A 255 -4.11 2.48 10.17
CA GLN A 255 -4.24 1.05 10.47
C GLN A 255 -2.89 0.41 10.79
N PHE A 256 -1.87 0.71 9.97
CA PHE A 256 -0.48 0.27 10.19
C PHE A 256 0.07 0.74 11.54
N ASN A 257 -0.13 2.03 11.87
CA ASN A 257 0.30 2.57 13.16
C ASN A 257 -0.39 1.87 14.34
N PHE A 258 -1.68 1.57 14.24
CA PHE A 258 -2.36 0.78 15.29
C PHE A 258 -1.82 -0.64 15.41
N GLN A 259 -1.54 -1.32 14.29
CA GLN A 259 -0.95 -2.66 14.33
C GLN A 259 0.44 -2.65 14.97
N LEU A 260 1.28 -1.68 14.61
CA LEU A 260 2.63 -1.53 15.16
C LEU A 260 2.61 -1.16 16.66
N LEU A 261 1.71 -0.27 17.06
CA LEU A 261 1.53 0.10 18.46
C LEU A 261 1.03 -1.07 19.32
N LEU A 262 -0.02 -1.76 18.87
CA LEU A 262 -0.71 -2.75 19.69
C LEU A 262 -0.04 -4.12 19.66
N PHE A 263 0.29 -4.62 18.47
CA PHE A 263 0.73 -6.00 18.28
C PHE A 263 2.24 -6.16 18.33
N ARG A 264 3.02 -5.11 18.02
CA ARG A 264 4.49 -5.21 18.02
C ARG A 264 5.16 -4.69 19.28
N THR A 265 4.68 -3.57 19.81
CA THR A 265 5.38 -2.87 20.89
C THR A 265 4.75 -3.09 22.26
N SER A 266 3.44 -2.88 22.38
CA SER A 266 2.81 -2.78 23.70
C SER A 266 2.30 -4.10 24.29
N LEU A 267 1.44 -4.85 23.60
CA LEU A 267 0.62 -5.90 24.24
C LEU A 267 1.21 -7.33 24.19
N PHE A 268 1.90 -7.68 23.11
CA PHE A 268 2.40 -9.02 22.86
C PHE A 268 3.87 -9.16 23.27
N GLU A 269 4.22 -10.31 23.85
CA GLU A 269 5.60 -10.69 24.20
C GLU A 269 6.25 -11.34 22.98
N ASN A 270 5.59 -12.38 22.45
CA ASN A 270 5.85 -12.98 21.14
C ASN A 270 4.58 -12.82 20.28
N ASN A 271 4.66 -13.11 18.98
CA ASN A 271 3.53 -12.97 18.03
C ASN A 271 2.24 -13.69 18.47
N TRP A 272 2.33 -14.72 19.33
CA TRP A 272 1.18 -15.50 19.80
C TRP A 272 0.79 -15.26 21.27
N LYS A 273 1.69 -14.77 22.12
CA LYS A 273 1.49 -14.69 23.59
C LYS A 273 1.40 -13.25 24.05
N LEU A 274 0.30 -12.91 24.73
CA LEU A 274 0.16 -11.64 25.46
C LEU A 274 1.06 -11.61 26.70
N LYS A 275 1.68 -10.46 26.97
CA LYS A 275 2.48 -10.23 28.17
C LYS A 275 1.65 -10.53 29.42
N ASP A 276 2.23 -11.24 30.39
CA ASP A 276 1.51 -11.62 31.60
C ASP A 276 1.09 -10.41 32.45
N GLU A 277 1.82 -9.28 32.34
CA GLU A 277 1.45 -8.00 32.93
C GLU A 277 0.07 -7.49 32.48
N VAL A 278 -0.29 -7.72 31.21
CA VAL A 278 -1.53 -7.22 30.60
C VAL A 278 -2.74 -8.05 31.06
N LYS A 279 -2.52 -9.30 31.49
CA LYS A 279 -3.57 -10.20 31.99
C LYS A 279 -3.99 -9.85 33.42
N SER A 280 -3.11 -9.23 34.20
CA SER A 280 -3.37 -8.87 35.59
C SER A 280 -4.14 -7.55 35.69
N GLY A 281 -5.27 -7.56 36.38
CA GLY A 281 -6.06 -6.33 36.64
C GLY A 281 -5.31 -5.31 37.50
N THR A 282 -4.41 -5.77 38.39
CA THR A 282 -3.64 -4.92 39.31
C THR A 282 -2.67 -3.99 38.57
N ASN A 283 -2.12 -4.46 37.45
CA ASN A 283 -1.11 -3.72 36.68
C ASN A 283 -1.71 -2.78 35.63
N ARG A 284 -3.04 -2.67 35.56
CA ARG A 284 -3.76 -1.92 34.51
C ARG A 284 -3.25 -0.49 34.33
N LEU A 285 -3.02 0.22 35.43
CA LEU A 285 -2.58 1.63 35.38
C LEU A 285 -1.14 1.76 34.88
N ILE A 286 -0.26 0.85 35.27
CA ILE A 286 1.13 0.79 34.79
C ILE A 286 1.16 0.49 33.30
N CYS A 287 0.35 -0.47 32.84
CA CYS A 287 0.23 -0.79 31.42
C CYS A 287 -0.33 0.39 30.60
N ALA A 288 -1.31 1.11 31.14
CA ALA A 288 -1.87 2.31 30.50
C ALA A 288 -0.81 3.41 30.32
N GLN A 289 -0.02 3.69 31.36
CA GLN A 289 1.07 4.67 31.30
C GLN A 289 2.18 4.25 30.32
N LYS A 290 2.51 2.94 30.25
CA LYS A 290 3.46 2.43 29.24
C LYS A 290 2.92 2.64 27.83
N LEU A 291 1.64 2.33 27.59
CA LEU A 291 0.99 2.51 26.28
C LEU A 291 0.96 3.99 25.86
N GLU A 292 0.65 4.90 26.79
CA GLU A 292 0.68 6.35 26.55
C GLU A 292 2.05 6.83 26.06
N LYS A 293 3.13 6.39 26.70
CA LYS A 293 4.50 6.71 26.27
C LYS A 293 4.80 6.22 24.85
N TYR A 294 4.35 5.02 24.50
CA TYR A 294 4.50 4.51 23.14
C TYR A 294 3.69 5.35 22.14
N ILE A 295 2.44 5.71 22.45
CA ILE A 295 1.62 6.57 21.59
C ILE A 295 2.33 7.89 21.29
N ILE A 296 2.90 8.55 22.32
CA ILE A 296 3.64 9.81 22.15
C ILE A 296 4.89 9.59 21.29
N LEU A 297 5.65 8.52 21.53
CA LEU A 297 6.84 8.20 20.73
C LEU A 297 6.48 7.97 19.25
N PHE A 298 5.44 7.19 18.97
CA PHE A 298 4.96 6.96 17.61
C PHE A 298 4.45 8.25 16.96
N ALA A 299 3.79 9.14 17.71
CA ALA A 299 3.36 10.44 17.19
C ALA A 299 4.57 11.30 16.77
N ILE A 300 5.62 11.35 17.58
CA ILE A 300 6.87 12.07 17.26
C ILE A 300 7.54 11.48 16.01
N ILE A 301 7.64 10.16 15.91
CA ILE A 301 8.22 9.48 14.74
C ILE A 301 7.41 9.81 13.47
N ASN A 302 6.08 9.72 13.53
CA ASN A 302 5.23 10.06 12.38
C ASN A 302 5.36 11.55 12.00
N LEU A 303 5.50 12.45 12.97
CA LEU A 303 5.70 13.88 12.72
C LEU A 303 7.03 14.16 12.00
N ILE A 304 8.11 13.47 12.39
CA ILE A 304 9.41 13.58 11.72
C ILE A 304 9.35 13.01 10.29
N LEU A 305 8.62 11.91 10.09
CA LEU A 305 8.48 11.26 8.77
C LEU A 305 7.45 11.94 7.85
N PHE A 306 6.58 12.80 8.40
CA PHE A 306 5.50 13.48 7.68
C PHE A 306 5.91 14.16 6.36
N PRO A 307 6.95 15.03 6.30
CA PRO A 307 7.31 15.72 5.06
C PRO A 307 7.71 14.74 3.94
N MET A 308 8.43 13.67 4.29
CA MET A 308 8.83 12.66 3.32
C MET A 308 7.65 11.81 2.86
N VAL A 309 6.82 11.33 3.79
CA VAL A 309 5.67 10.48 3.47
C VAL A 309 4.64 11.25 2.64
N SER A 310 4.37 12.51 2.97
CA SER A 310 3.43 13.35 2.21
C SER A 310 3.93 13.63 0.79
N LEU A 311 5.21 13.95 0.62
CA LEU A 311 5.82 14.13 -0.71
C LEU A 311 5.73 12.85 -1.54
N TRP A 312 6.07 11.70 -0.94
CA TRP A 312 5.95 10.40 -1.61
C TRP A 312 4.52 10.11 -2.06
N GLN A 313 3.51 10.36 -1.21
CA GLN A 313 2.11 10.18 -1.56
C GLN A 313 1.67 11.11 -2.69
N LEU A 314 2.09 12.37 -2.67
CA LEU A 314 1.80 13.32 -3.74
C LEU A 314 2.39 12.85 -5.08
N LEU A 315 3.68 12.51 -5.10
CA LEU A 315 4.36 12.01 -6.30
C LEU A 315 3.70 10.74 -6.81
N TYR A 316 3.40 9.79 -5.92
CA TYR A 316 2.73 8.55 -6.29
C TYR A 316 1.35 8.82 -6.91
N ILE A 317 0.54 9.69 -6.31
CA ILE A 317 -0.77 10.04 -6.85
C ILE A 317 -0.64 10.64 -8.26
N ILE A 318 0.32 11.56 -8.45
CA ILE A 318 0.57 12.17 -9.76
C ILE A 318 1.00 11.10 -10.78
N TYR A 319 2.03 10.30 -10.48
CA TYR A 319 2.55 9.33 -11.46
C TYR A 319 1.60 8.17 -11.75
N THR A 320 0.79 7.74 -10.79
CA THR A 320 -0.14 6.62 -10.98
C THR A 320 -1.49 7.08 -11.55
N TYR A 321 -2.02 8.22 -11.10
CA TYR A 321 -3.38 8.62 -11.46
C TYR A 321 -3.47 9.76 -12.47
N ALA A 322 -2.39 10.45 -12.85
CA ALA A 322 -2.50 11.53 -13.83
C ALA A 322 -3.03 11.04 -15.19
N GLU A 323 -2.61 9.86 -15.65
CA GLU A 323 -3.13 9.25 -16.88
C GLU A 323 -4.59 8.80 -16.69
N ALA A 324 -4.89 8.11 -15.59
CA ALA A 324 -6.23 7.61 -15.30
C ALA A 324 -7.27 8.74 -15.17
N ILE A 325 -6.92 9.85 -14.52
CA ILE A 325 -7.80 11.02 -14.38
C ILE A 325 -8.05 11.67 -15.75
N LYS A 326 -7.03 11.74 -16.61
CA LYS A 326 -7.16 12.29 -17.97
C LYS A 326 -8.05 11.40 -18.84
N ARG A 327 -7.92 10.08 -18.71
CA ARG A 327 -8.64 9.10 -19.53
C ARG A 327 -10.08 8.93 -19.08
N ASP A 328 -10.29 8.62 -17.80
CA ASP A 328 -11.60 8.31 -17.22
C ASP A 328 -11.70 8.85 -15.77
N PRO A 329 -12.11 10.12 -15.57
CA PRO A 329 -12.16 10.75 -14.24
C PRO A 329 -13.18 10.07 -13.30
N SER A 330 -14.18 9.39 -13.85
CA SER A 330 -15.21 8.66 -13.09
C SER A 330 -14.67 7.39 -12.42
N MET A 331 -13.68 6.72 -13.01
CA MET A 331 -13.06 5.52 -12.44
C MET A 331 -12.10 5.85 -11.29
N ALA A 332 -11.41 7.00 -11.36
CA ALA A 332 -10.39 7.37 -10.38
C ALA A 332 -10.94 7.79 -9.01
N LEU A 333 -12.16 8.36 -8.95
CA LEU A 333 -12.69 9.03 -7.76
C LEU A 333 -13.93 8.34 -7.14
N GLY A 334 -14.38 7.23 -7.72
CA GLY A 334 -15.67 6.60 -7.40
C GLY A 334 -15.64 5.33 -6.55
N SER A 335 -14.48 4.89 -6.06
CA SER A 335 -14.37 3.61 -5.35
C SER A 335 -14.76 3.70 -3.88
N ARG A 336 -15.60 2.77 -3.42
CA ARG A 336 -16.11 2.69 -2.04
C ARG A 336 -15.75 1.35 -1.44
N GLY A 337 -15.31 1.38 -0.18
CA GLY A 337 -14.88 0.19 0.58
C GLY A 337 -15.99 -0.46 1.41
N TRP A 338 -15.65 -1.60 2.01
CA TRP A 338 -16.60 -2.54 2.59
C TRP A 338 -16.22 -3.00 4.01
N SER A 339 -17.14 -3.68 4.69
CA SER A 339 -17.00 -4.15 6.08
C SER A 339 -16.37 -5.54 6.19
N LEU A 340 -15.55 -5.73 7.22
CA LEU A 340 -14.79 -6.95 7.53
C LEU A 340 -15.55 -7.89 8.48
N HIS A 341 -15.45 -9.20 8.31
CA HIS A 341 -15.94 -10.21 9.26
C HIS A 341 -14.82 -10.93 10.01
N PHE A 342 -15.15 -11.50 11.18
CA PHE A 342 -14.21 -12.32 11.96
C PHE A 342 -13.88 -13.63 11.25
N ASN A 343 -12.62 -14.06 11.34
CA ASN A 343 -12.13 -15.32 10.77
C ASN A 343 -12.34 -15.49 9.25
N GLU A 344 -12.51 -14.40 8.51
CA GLU A 344 -12.61 -14.39 7.05
C GLU A 344 -11.22 -14.05 6.46
N LEU A 345 -10.75 -14.87 5.52
CA LEU A 345 -9.48 -14.63 4.82
C LEU A 345 -9.64 -13.58 3.73
N ASP A 346 -8.55 -12.87 3.38
CA ASP A 346 -8.60 -11.77 2.41
C ASP A 346 -9.18 -12.17 1.05
N HIS A 347 -8.85 -13.37 0.54
CA HIS A 347 -9.38 -13.85 -0.74
C HIS A 347 -10.89 -14.16 -0.67
N GLN A 348 -11.36 -14.77 0.42
CA GLN A 348 -12.79 -15.04 0.65
C GLN A 348 -13.58 -13.75 0.78
N LEU A 349 -13.02 -12.78 1.51
CA LEU A 349 -13.58 -11.44 1.60
C LEU A 349 -13.67 -10.83 0.20
N ASN A 350 -12.59 -10.83 -0.58
CA ASN A 350 -12.58 -10.26 -1.93
C ASN A 350 -13.60 -10.93 -2.85
N GLU A 351 -13.76 -12.26 -2.79
CA GLU A 351 -14.79 -12.98 -3.56
C GLU A 351 -16.22 -12.54 -3.18
N ARG A 352 -16.50 -12.43 -1.88
CA ARG A 352 -17.79 -11.92 -1.38
C ARG A 352 -18.03 -10.47 -1.78
N LEU A 353 -17.01 -9.62 -1.71
CA LEU A 353 -17.10 -8.22 -2.10
C LEU A 353 -17.30 -8.07 -3.61
N ASN A 354 -16.57 -8.83 -4.42
CA ASN A 354 -16.67 -8.81 -5.88
C ASN A 354 -18.05 -9.30 -6.35
N SER A 355 -18.61 -10.34 -5.73
CA SER A 355 -19.95 -10.82 -6.06
C SER A 355 -21.04 -9.80 -5.71
N GLY A 356 -20.91 -9.08 -4.59
CA GLY A 356 -21.82 -8.01 -4.18
C GLY A 356 -21.62 -6.66 -4.89
N TYR A 357 -20.47 -6.45 -5.54
CA TYR A 357 -20.06 -5.15 -6.06
C TYR A 357 -21.06 -4.56 -7.06
N LYS A 358 -21.50 -5.36 -8.04
CA LYS A 358 -22.44 -4.92 -9.08
C LYS A 358 -23.78 -4.48 -8.51
N ALA A 359 -24.31 -5.24 -7.54
CA ALA A 359 -25.59 -4.94 -6.91
C ALA A 359 -25.51 -3.66 -6.06
N ALA A 360 -24.48 -3.52 -5.23
CA ALA A 360 -24.32 -2.32 -4.41
C ALA A 360 -24.05 -1.06 -5.25
N THR A 361 -23.31 -1.20 -6.36
CA THR A 361 -23.08 -0.08 -7.28
C THR A 361 -24.39 0.38 -7.89
N LYS A 362 -25.25 -0.54 -8.35
CA LYS A 362 -26.59 -0.22 -8.87
C LYS A 362 -27.47 0.45 -7.80
N TYR A 363 -27.45 -0.07 -6.58
CA TYR A 363 -28.18 0.53 -5.45
C TYR A 363 -27.71 1.96 -5.19
N MET A 364 -26.40 2.18 -5.10
CA MET A 364 -25.84 3.50 -4.85
C MET A 364 -26.08 4.50 -5.98
N ASN A 365 -26.03 4.05 -7.24
CA ASN A 365 -26.34 4.88 -8.40
C ASN A 365 -27.82 5.28 -8.46
N SER A 366 -28.69 4.60 -7.71
CA SER A 366 -30.11 4.98 -7.59
C SER A 366 -30.30 6.21 -6.70
N PHE A 367 -29.30 6.57 -5.88
CA PHE A 367 -29.31 7.79 -5.06
C PHE A 367 -28.51 8.90 -5.73
N THR A 368 -29.16 9.64 -6.64
CA THR A 368 -28.60 10.87 -7.19
C THR A 368 -29.09 12.08 -6.37
N SER A 369 -28.24 13.09 -6.22
CA SER A 369 -28.65 14.37 -5.63
C SER A 369 -29.24 15.26 -6.73
N PRO A 370 -30.54 15.63 -6.68
CA PRO A 370 -31.16 16.43 -7.73
C PRO A 370 -30.47 17.79 -7.95
N LEU A 371 -29.98 18.42 -6.89
CA LEU A 371 -29.23 19.68 -6.97
C LEU A 371 -27.92 19.51 -7.74
N LEU A 372 -27.17 18.43 -7.44
CA LEU A 372 -25.91 18.14 -8.12
C LEU A 372 -26.16 17.83 -9.60
N GLU A 373 -27.27 17.17 -9.94
CA GLU A 373 -27.63 16.86 -11.33
C GLU A 373 -27.96 18.14 -12.13
N VAL A 374 -28.75 19.05 -11.56
CA VAL A 374 -29.06 20.35 -12.20
C VAL A 374 -27.78 21.16 -12.42
N LEU A 375 -26.91 21.24 -11.40
CA LEU A 375 -25.62 21.92 -11.51
C LEU A 375 -24.71 21.27 -12.55
N ALA A 376 -24.59 19.94 -12.55
CA ALA A 376 -23.76 19.20 -13.50
C ALA A 376 -24.24 19.41 -14.95
N LYS A 377 -25.56 19.38 -15.20
CA LYS A 377 -26.13 19.66 -16.53
C LYS A 377 -25.81 21.09 -16.99
N PHE A 378 -25.93 22.07 -16.11
CA PHE A 378 -25.63 23.47 -16.43
C PHE A 378 -24.15 23.68 -16.74
N VAL A 379 -23.25 23.16 -15.89
CA VAL A 379 -21.79 23.25 -16.10
C VAL A 379 -21.39 22.52 -17.39
N SER A 380 -21.95 21.33 -17.63
CA SER A 380 -21.70 20.57 -18.85
C SER A 380 -22.18 21.29 -20.11
N PHE A 381 -23.33 21.97 -20.05
CA PHE A 381 -23.84 22.78 -21.16
C PHE A 381 -22.93 23.97 -21.48
N ILE A 382 -22.48 24.72 -20.47
CA ILE A 382 -21.56 25.84 -20.65
C ILE A 382 -20.24 25.35 -21.23
N ALA A 383 -19.62 24.35 -20.60
CA ALA A 383 -18.34 23.81 -21.04
C ALA A 383 -18.45 23.23 -22.46
N GLY A 384 -19.52 22.49 -22.74
CA GLY A 384 -19.79 21.91 -24.05
C GLY A 384 -19.96 22.97 -25.14
N THR A 385 -20.71 24.04 -24.86
CA THR A 385 -20.92 25.13 -25.82
C THR A 385 -19.62 25.84 -26.16
N VAL A 386 -18.81 26.18 -25.15
CA VAL A 386 -17.48 26.80 -25.36
C VAL A 386 -16.58 25.89 -26.19
N VAL A 387 -16.50 24.60 -25.86
CA VAL A 387 -15.71 23.63 -26.60
C VAL A 387 -16.21 23.46 -28.04
N SER A 388 -17.53 23.38 -28.26
CA SER A 388 -18.11 23.26 -29.61
C SER A 388 -17.81 24.48 -30.48
N VAL A 389 -17.89 25.70 -29.93
CA VAL A 389 -17.51 26.92 -30.65
C VAL A 389 -16.03 26.90 -31.02
N VAL A 390 -15.16 26.52 -30.08
CA VAL A 390 -13.72 26.38 -30.36
C VAL A 390 -13.52 25.37 -31.49
N ILE A 391 -14.11 24.17 -31.42
CA ILE A 391 -14.00 23.15 -32.47
C ILE A 391 -14.45 23.67 -33.84
N LEU A 392 -15.59 24.38 -33.91
CA LEU A 392 -16.08 24.94 -35.17
C LEU A 392 -15.12 25.98 -35.75
N LEU A 393 -14.59 26.87 -34.90
CA LEU A 393 -13.56 27.82 -35.32
C LEU A 393 -12.29 27.11 -35.79
N THR A 394 -11.93 26.01 -35.13
CA THR A 394 -10.76 25.21 -35.50
C THR A 394 -10.92 24.50 -36.84
N VAL A 395 -12.13 24.04 -37.16
CA VAL A 395 -12.44 23.39 -38.44
C VAL A 395 -12.53 24.43 -39.56
N TYR A 396 -13.02 25.64 -39.25
CA TYR A 396 -13.07 26.74 -40.22
C TYR A 396 -11.67 27.27 -40.56
N ASP A 397 -10.81 27.39 -39.55
CA ASP A 397 -9.45 27.87 -39.70
C ASP A 397 -8.52 27.16 -38.69
N GLU A 398 -7.54 26.42 -39.23
CA GLU A 398 -6.57 25.68 -38.44
C GLU A 398 -5.64 26.62 -37.64
N ASP A 399 -5.49 27.88 -38.08
CA ASP A 399 -4.65 28.89 -37.41
C ASP A 399 -5.19 29.25 -36.01
N VAL A 400 -6.47 28.96 -35.73
CA VAL A 400 -7.07 29.13 -34.39
C VAL A 400 -6.35 28.30 -33.33
N ILE A 401 -5.80 27.13 -33.68
CA ILE A 401 -4.99 26.31 -32.75
C ILE A 401 -3.67 27.00 -32.42
N ALA A 402 -3.08 27.68 -33.40
CA ALA A 402 -1.82 28.39 -33.26
C ALA A 402 -1.98 29.74 -32.56
N THR A 403 -3.20 30.31 -32.53
CA THR A 403 -3.47 31.52 -31.76
C THR A 403 -3.33 31.22 -30.26
N ARG A 404 -2.22 31.68 -29.68
CA ARG A 404 -2.08 31.83 -28.24
C ARG A 404 -3.27 32.71 -27.80
N LEU A 405 -4.13 32.22 -26.91
CA LEU A 405 -5.09 33.02 -26.11
C LEU A 405 -4.29 34.00 -25.21
N SER A 406 -3.39 34.80 -25.78
CA SER A 406 -2.40 35.62 -25.07
C SER A 406 -2.78 37.09 -25.01
N LYS A 407 -4.09 37.38 -24.91
CA LYS A 407 -4.62 38.68 -24.48
C LYS A 407 -5.99 38.49 -23.83
N ILE A 408 -6.01 37.90 -22.65
CA ILE A 408 -6.95 38.25 -21.57
C ILE A 408 -6.11 38.48 -20.32
#